data_AF-A0A9P5U6L7-F1
#
_entry.id   AF-A0A9P5U6L7-F1
#
_cell.length_a   1.000
_cell.length_b   1.000
_cell.length_c   1.000
_cell.angle_alpha   90.00
_cell.angle_beta   90.00
_cell.angle_gamma   90.00
#
_symmetry.space_group_name_H-M   'P 1'
#
loop_
_entity.id
_entity.type
_entity.pdbx_description
1 polymer ?
#
loop_
_entity_poly.entity_id
_entity_poly.type
_entity_poly.pdbx_seq_one_letter_code
_entity_poly.pdbx_strand_id
1 'polypeptide(L)'
;IIASIAGFVAGLVAWLVTTATLYEGVINVTTTGANFPMLAGNLASIGVGGILAMATSLIWPDDFDFNITRAINNPDAKSEPMKHQDKSEAEDMENKEGSEEAASPSVIDSTVATEEELDPVKLQAAFRFAAWSSLALLLVLIILIPLPLFFAQTIYGVAGFSAWVIIGIIWTFTSTFVVVLYPLWESREALQLIGRGIIKDIFANGSGKYVVKARSLA
;
A
#
# COMPACT_ATOMS: atom_id res chain seq x y z
N ILE A 1 -9.28 3.99 2.52
CA ILE A 1 -9.06 5.40 2.13
C ILE A 1 -9.70 6.38 3.11
N ILE A 2 -10.99 6.25 3.43
CA ILE A 2 -11.66 7.16 4.38
C ILE A 2 -10.97 7.14 5.75
N ALA A 3 -10.67 5.95 6.28
CA ALA A 3 -9.95 5.78 7.55
C ALA A 3 -8.57 6.44 7.57
N SER A 4 -7.79 6.33 6.49
CA SER A 4 -6.45 6.94 6.42
C SER A 4 -6.51 8.47 6.37
N ILE A 5 -7.47 9.04 5.63
CA ILE A 5 -7.66 10.49 5.57
C ILE A 5 -8.15 11.02 6.93
N ALA A 6 -9.14 10.36 7.52
CA ALA A 6 -9.68 10.73 8.83
C ALA A 6 -8.61 10.66 9.93
N GLY A 7 -7.78 9.61 9.95
CA GLY A 7 -6.64 9.48 10.85
C GLY A 7 -5.65 10.63 10.69
N PHE A 8 -5.23 10.91 9.45
CA PHE A 8 -4.30 12.01 9.18
C PHE A 8 -4.82 13.37 9.67
N VAL A 9 -6.08 13.70 9.37
CA VAL A 9 -6.70 14.96 9.80
C VAL A 9 -6.80 15.02 11.32
N ALA A 10 -7.24 13.95 11.98
CA ALA A 10 -7.32 13.87 13.43
C ALA A 10 -5.93 14.04 14.08
N GLY A 11 -4.88 13.49 13.46
CA GLY A 11 -3.49 13.69 13.85
C GLY A 11 -3.04 15.14 13.83
N LEU A 12 -3.27 15.84 12.72
CA LEU A 12 -2.93 17.26 12.59
C LEU A 12 -3.67 18.13 13.62
N VAL A 13 -4.96 17.85 13.82
CA VAL A 13 -5.77 18.56 14.81
C VAL A 13 -5.21 18.31 16.21
N ALA A 14 -4.99 17.05 16.60
CA ALA A 14 -4.43 16.72 17.91
C ALA A 14 -3.06 17.38 18.13
N TRP A 15 -2.16 17.33 17.14
CA TRP A 15 -0.84 17.94 17.23
C TRP A 15 -0.91 19.46 17.47
N LEU A 16 -1.66 20.17 16.62
CA LEU A 16 -1.73 21.63 16.67
C LEU A 16 -2.54 22.14 17.87
N VAL A 17 -3.64 21.46 18.22
CA VAL A 17 -4.45 21.80 19.40
C VAL A 17 -3.64 21.56 20.67
N THR A 18 -2.99 20.40 20.81
CA THR A 18 -2.14 20.11 21.97
C THR A 18 -0.97 21.10 22.08
N THR A 19 -0.39 21.53 20.95
CA THR A 19 0.61 22.61 20.96
C THR A 19 0.02 23.91 21.50
N ALA A 20 -1.13 24.34 20.97
CA ALA A 20 -1.76 25.59 21.38
C ALA A 20 -2.20 25.57 22.85
N THR A 21 -2.70 24.45 23.36
CA THR A 21 -3.22 24.36 24.74
C THR A 21 -2.12 24.27 25.80
N LEU A 22 -1.02 23.57 25.52
CA LEU A 22 0.08 23.42 26.47
C LEU A 22 1.01 24.65 26.52
N TYR A 23 1.06 25.42 25.43
CA TYR A 23 2.00 26.54 25.27
C TYR A 23 1.30 27.88 25.09
N GLU A 24 0.14 28.08 25.73
CA GLU A 24 -0.57 29.37 25.82
C GLU A 24 -0.85 30.02 24.44
N GLY A 25 -1.13 29.21 23.43
CA GLY A 25 -1.40 29.64 22.05
C GLY A 25 -0.16 29.92 21.20
N VAL A 26 1.05 29.73 21.73
CA VAL A 26 2.30 29.93 20.97
C VAL A 26 2.60 28.70 20.11
N ILE A 27 2.48 28.87 18.79
CA ILE A 27 2.82 27.84 17.80
C ILE A 27 4.08 28.27 17.04
N ASN A 28 5.19 27.60 17.31
CA ASN A 28 6.46 27.78 16.61
C ASN A 28 7.27 26.48 16.65
N VAL A 29 8.45 26.47 16.02
CA VAL A 29 9.30 25.28 15.89
C VAL A 29 9.62 24.61 17.23
N THR A 30 9.80 25.38 18.31
CA THR A 30 10.13 24.81 19.63
C THR A 30 8.91 24.21 20.32
N THR A 31 7.74 24.84 20.21
CA THR A 31 6.50 24.34 20.83
C THR A 31 5.92 23.16 20.06
N THR A 32 5.95 23.18 18.73
CA THR A 32 5.47 22.07 17.88
C THR A 32 6.38 20.85 17.94
N GLY A 33 7.68 21.06 18.20
CA GLY A 33 8.70 20.01 18.35
C GLY A 33 8.80 19.43 19.76
N ALA A 34 7.94 19.84 20.68
CA ALA A 34 7.92 19.29 22.02
C ALA A 34 7.33 17.86 22.06
N ASN A 35 7.72 17.08 23.07
CA ASN A 35 7.37 15.66 23.15
C ASN A 35 5.86 15.41 23.22
N PHE A 36 5.11 16.20 23.99
CA PHE A 36 3.67 15.97 24.18
C PHE A 36 2.85 16.25 22.91
N PRO A 37 3.01 17.39 22.21
CA PRO A 37 2.34 17.59 20.93
C PRO A 37 2.66 16.52 19.89
N MET A 38 3.94 16.16 19.72
CA MET A 38 4.34 15.13 18.74
C MET A 38 3.70 13.77 19.08
N LEU A 39 3.69 13.40 20.36
CA LEU A 39 3.06 12.16 20.83
C LEU A 39 1.56 12.17 20.55
N ALA A 40 0.87 13.27 20.89
CA ALA A 40 -0.57 13.40 20.68
C ALA A 40 -0.95 13.27 19.21
N GLY A 41 -0.22 13.95 18.30
CA GLY A 41 -0.45 13.86 16.87
C GLY A 41 -0.26 12.44 16.31
N ASN A 42 0.85 11.79 16.68
CA ASN A 42 1.13 10.42 16.21
C ASN A 42 0.09 9.41 16.71
N LEU A 43 -0.28 9.50 18.00
CA LEU A 43 -1.24 8.58 18.60
C LEU A 43 -2.65 8.79 18.02
N ALA A 44 -3.07 10.04 17.82
CA ALA A 44 -4.35 10.34 17.18
C ALA A 44 -4.39 9.84 15.73
N SER A 45 -3.30 10.01 14.97
CA SER A 45 -3.21 9.56 13.58
C SER A 45 -3.45 8.06 13.44
N ILE A 46 -2.72 7.26 14.23
CA ILE A 46 -2.77 5.80 14.18
C ILE A 46 -4.07 5.30 14.82
N GLY A 47 -4.45 5.86 15.97
CA GLY A 47 -5.61 5.44 16.73
C GLY A 47 -6.91 5.65 15.97
N VAL A 48 -7.15 6.88 15.48
CA VAL A 48 -8.39 7.20 14.75
C VAL A 48 -8.46 6.43 13.44
N GLY A 49 -7.35 6.36 12.69
CA GLY A 49 -7.30 5.58 11.45
C GLY A 49 -7.57 4.10 11.67
N GLY A 50 -6.95 3.50 12.69
CA GLY A 50 -7.12 2.08 13.04
C GLY A 50 -8.55 1.75 13.50
N ILE A 51 -9.11 2.58 14.39
CA ILE A 51 -10.49 2.40 14.87
C ILE A 51 -11.48 2.53 13.71
N LEU A 52 -11.33 3.54 12.85
CA LEU A 52 -12.25 3.75 11.75
C LEU A 52 -12.16 2.62 10.73
N ALA A 53 -10.94 2.17 10.40
CA ALA A 53 -10.73 1.03 9.50
C ALA A 53 -11.39 -0.26 10.04
N MET A 54 -11.20 -0.54 11.33
CA MET A 54 -11.81 -1.70 11.99
C MET A 54 -13.33 -1.60 12.02
N ALA A 55 -13.87 -0.44 12.40
CA ALA A 55 -15.32 -0.21 12.44
C ALA A 55 -15.95 -0.35 11.05
N THR A 56 -15.35 0.24 10.01
CA THR A 56 -15.87 0.10 8.64
C THR A 56 -15.84 -1.34 8.16
N SER A 57 -14.79 -2.10 8.47
CA SER A 57 -14.67 -3.50 8.09
C SER A 57 -15.69 -4.39 8.80
N LEU A 58 -16.11 -4.03 10.02
CA LEU A 58 -17.13 -4.76 10.80
C LEU A 58 -18.55 -4.44 10.34
N ILE A 59 -18.82 -3.20 9.94
CA ILE A 59 -20.15 -2.76 9.48
C ILE A 59 -20.42 -3.26 8.06
N TRP A 60 -19.39 -3.25 7.21
CA TRP A 60 -19.49 -3.65 5.81
C TRP A 60 -18.43 -4.70 5.48
N PRO A 61 -18.64 -5.97 5.91
CA PRO A 61 -17.73 -7.05 5.56
C PRO A 61 -17.83 -7.36 4.06
N ASP A 62 -16.68 -7.51 3.40
CA ASP A 62 -16.62 -7.99 2.02
C ASP A 62 -16.76 -9.52 1.98
N ASP A 63 -17.55 -10.03 1.03
CA ASP A 63 -17.72 -11.46 0.77
C ASP A 63 -16.62 -11.97 -0.18
N PHE A 64 -15.39 -12.06 0.35
CA PHE A 64 -14.22 -12.48 -0.42
C PHE A 64 -13.95 -13.98 -0.25
N ASP A 65 -13.94 -14.74 -1.36
CA ASP A 65 -13.62 -16.17 -1.36
C ASP A 65 -12.10 -16.41 -1.21
N PHE A 66 -11.69 -16.75 0.02
CA PHE A 66 -10.29 -17.05 0.35
C PHE A 66 -9.74 -18.33 -0.30
N ASN A 67 -10.57 -19.16 -0.93
CA ASN A 67 -10.08 -20.35 -1.63
C ASN A 67 -9.21 -19.97 -2.84
N ILE A 68 -9.52 -18.85 -3.50
CA ILE A 68 -8.73 -18.34 -4.63
C ILE A 68 -7.30 -18.02 -4.16
N THR A 69 -7.14 -17.29 -3.05
CA THR A 69 -5.81 -16.96 -2.51
C THR A 69 -5.07 -18.18 -1.97
N ARG A 70 -5.79 -19.16 -1.41
CA ARG A 70 -5.18 -20.40 -0.91
C ARG A 70 -4.70 -21.31 -2.04
N ALA A 71 -5.39 -21.31 -3.19
CA ALA A 71 -4.99 -22.07 -4.38
C ALA A 71 -3.67 -21.56 -5.00
N ILE A 72 -3.36 -20.27 -4.85
CA ILE A 72 -2.09 -19.68 -5.34
C ILE A 72 -0.88 -20.21 -4.55
N ASN A 73 -1.05 -20.61 -3.29
CA ASN A 73 0.04 -21.02 -2.41
C ASN A 73 0.21 -22.55 -2.29
N ASN A 74 -0.56 -23.36 -3.02
CA ASN A 74 -0.50 -24.81 -2.92
C ASN A 74 0.13 -25.45 -4.19
N PRO A 75 1.39 -25.92 -4.14
CA PRO A 75 2.01 -26.60 -5.27
C PRO A 75 1.36 -27.96 -5.59
N ASP A 76 0.61 -28.57 -4.67
CA ASP A 76 -0.04 -29.89 -4.84
C ASP A 76 -1.48 -29.81 -5.37
N ALA A 77 -2.03 -28.61 -5.62
CA ALA A 77 -3.41 -28.45 -6.10
C ALA A 77 -3.59 -28.67 -7.62
N LYS A 78 -2.53 -28.98 -8.36
CA LYS A 78 -2.63 -29.33 -9.80
C LYS A 78 -3.02 -30.81 -9.96
N SER A 79 -4.21 -31.19 -9.50
CA SER A 79 -4.86 -32.43 -9.97
C SER A 79 -6.37 -32.37 -9.90
N GLU A 80 -7.02 -31.29 -10.33
CA GLU A 80 -8.36 -31.38 -10.92
C GLU A 80 -8.50 -30.42 -12.09
N PRO A 81 -8.77 -30.90 -13.32
CA PRO A 81 -9.11 -30.03 -14.42
C PRO A 81 -10.46 -29.38 -14.13
N MET A 82 -10.51 -28.05 -14.07
CA MET A 82 -11.76 -27.30 -14.08
C MET A 82 -12.56 -27.69 -15.32
N LYS A 83 -13.63 -28.47 -15.13
CA LYS A 83 -14.73 -28.50 -16.08
C LYS A 83 -15.34 -27.10 -16.11
N HIS A 84 -15.19 -26.43 -17.24
CA HIS A 84 -16.20 -25.46 -17.67
C HIS A 84 -17.56 -26.18 -17.62
N GLN A 85 -18.38 -25.84 -16.62
CA GLN A 85 -19.78 -26.23 -16.65
C GLN A 85 -20.52 -25.19 -17.48
N ASP A 86 -20.36 -25.34 -18.79
CA ASP A 86 -21.30 -24.82 -19.77
C ASP A 86 -22.62 -25.59 -19.59
N LYS A 87 -23.63 -24.95 -19.04
CA LYS A 87 -25.02 -25.43 -19.10
C LYS A 87 -25.74 -24.58 -20.13
N SER A 88 -25.73 -25.05 -21.38
CA SER A 88 -26.73 -24.68 -22.37
C SER A 88 -27.95 -25.56 -22.16
N GLU A 89 -29.08 -24.97 -21.78
CA GLU A 89 -30.38 -25.29 -22.36
C GLU A 89 -31.32 -24.10 -22.13
N ALA A 90 -32.05 -23.78 -23.19
CA ALA A 90 -32.68 -22.51 -23.47
C ALA A 90 -33.88 -22.19 -22.58
N GLU A 91 -34.07 -20.92 -22.24
CA GLU A 91 -35.36 -20.22 -22.19
C GLU A 91 -35.12 -18.73 -21.92
N ASP A 92 -35.83 -17.89 -22.71
CA ASP A 92 -36.05 -16.44 -22.65
C ASP A 92 -35.18 -15.56 -21.73
N MET A 93 -34.61 -14.48 -22.29
CA MET A 93 -34.97 -13.11 -21.89
C MET A 93 -34.24 -12.01 -22.67
N GLU A 94 -34.93 -10.89 -22.75
CA GLU A 94 -34.65 -9.64 -23.44
C GLU A 94 -33.29 -9.01 -23.17
N ASN A 95 -32.75 -8.46 -24.26
CA ASN A 95 -32.14 -7.14 -24.36
C ASN A 95 -32.48 -6.16 -23.21
N LYS A 96 -31.53 -5.86 -22.33
CA LYS A 96 -31.26 -4.47 -21.92
C LYS A 96 -29.90 -4.27 -21.28
N GLU A 97 -29.21 -3.29 -21.85
CA GLU A 97 -28.07 -2.55 -21.32
C GLU A 97 -28.31 -2.03 -19.89
N GLY A 98 -27.22 -1.77 -19.17
CA GLY A 98 -27.22 -0.69 -18.19
C GLY A 98 -26.28 -0.89 -17.01
N SER A 99 -25.17 -0.15 -17.06
CA SER A 99 -24.44 0.45 -15.93
C SER A 99 -23.75 -0.48 -14.92
N GLU A 100 -22.65 -0.11 -14.28
CA GLU A 100 -21.57 0.87 -14.43
C GLU A 100 -20.81 0.75 -13.11
N GLU A 101 -19.49 0.93 -13.20
CA GLU A 101 -18.62 1.54 -12.21
C GLU A 101 -18.32 0.93 -10.83
N ALA A 102 -17.02 1.07 -10.55
CA ALA A 102 -16.38 1.31 -9.26
C ALA A 102 -16.10 0.10 -8.35
N ALA A 103 -14.91 -0.49 -8.53
CA ALA A 103 -13.84 -0.44 -7.54
C ALA A 103 -12.66 -1.35 -7.95
N SER A 104 -11.46 -0.79 -7.95
CA SER A 104 -10.13 -1.44 -7.85
C SER A 104 -9.88 -2.75 -8.62
N PRO A 105 -8.88 -2.77 -9.53
CA PRO A 105 -8.08 -3.95 -9.71
C PRO A 105 -6.63 -3.64 -9.37
N SER A 106 -6.21 -3.93 -8.14
CA SER A 106 -4.81 -4.26 -7.84
C SER A 106 -4.49 -5.67 -8.34
N VAL A 107 -4.82 -5.94 -9.61
CA VAL A 107 -4.63 -7.24 -10.28
C VAL A 107 -3.72 -7.04 -11.47
N ILE A 108 -2.54 -6.43 -11.26
CA ILE A 108 -1.48 -6.41 -12.28
C ILE A 108 -0.12 -6.46 -11.58
N ASP A 109 0.13 -7.54 -10.83
CA ASP A 109 1.46 -8.16 -10.78
C ASP A 109 1.32 -9.65 -10.45
N SER A 110 0.78 -10.41 -11.41
CA SER A 110 0.81 -11.87 -11.37
C SER A 110 1.01 -12.49 -12.75
N THR A 111 1.46 -11.71 -13.74
CA THR A 111 1.52 -12.18 -15.13
C THR A 111 2.92 -12.53 -15.65
N VAL A 112 3.98 -12.53 -14.83
CA VAL A 112 5.23 -13.23 -15.16
C VAL A 112 5.91 -13.78 -13.90
N ALA A 113 5.18 -14.51 -13.04
CA ALA A 113 5.84 -15.61 -12.34
C ALA A 113 5.91 -16.73 -13.37
N THR A 114 7.03 -16.82 -14.10
CA THR A 114 7.29 -18.01 -14.92
C THR A 114 7.12 -19.23 -14.01
N GLU A 115 6.56 -20.32 -14.54
CA GLU A 115 6.30 -21.56 -13.77
C GLU A 115 7.57 -22.18 -13.11
N GLU A 116 8.72 -21.53 -13.24
CA GLU A 116 10.02 -21.84 -12.65
C GLU A 116 10.32 -21.08 -11.33
N GLU A 117 9.49 -20.09 -10.95
CA GLU A 117 9.68 -19.25 -9.74
C GLU A 117 8.92 -19.74 -8.49
N LEU A 118 7.97 -20.68 -8.64
CA LEU A 118 7.24 -21.30 -7.54
C LEU A 118 7.94 -22.57 -6.99
N ASP A 119 9.28 -22.59 -6.95
CA ASP A 119 10.00 -23.67 -6.26
C ASP A 119 9.86 -23.47 -4.74
N PRO A 120 9.20 -24.39 -4.00
CA PRO A 120 8.93 -24.23 -2.57
C PRO A 120 10.21 -24.00 -1.76
N VAL A 121 11.37 -24.48 -2.25
CA VAL A 121 12.67 -24.29 -1.61
C VAL A 121 13.18 -22.86 -1.74
N LYS A 122 13.06 -22.24 -2.93
CA LYS A 122 13.44 -20.84 -3.15
C LYS A 122 12.52 -19.88 -2.40
N LEU A 123 11.23 -20.21 -2.33
CA LEU A 123 10.24 -19.42 -1.60
C LEU A 123 10.51 -19.42 -0.09
N GLN A 124 10.85 -20.58 0.49
CA GLN A 124 11.24 -20.66 1.90
C GLN A 124 12.56 -19.94 2.18
N ALA A 125 13.52 -19.98 1.25
CA ALA A 125 14.78 -19.24 1.39
C ALA A 125 14.54 -17.72 1.36
N ALA A 126 13.72 -17.23 0.42
CA ALA A 126 13.31 -15.83 0.33
C ALA A 126 12.54 -15.39 1.59
N PHE A 127 11.61 -16.21 2.08
CA PHE A 127 10.88 -15.94 3.31
C PHE A 127 11.82 -15.86 4.53
N ARG A 128 12.74 -16.81 4.68
CA ARG A 128 13.73 -16.80 5.77
C ARG A 128 14.63 -15.58 5.69
N PHE A 129 15.06 -15.19 4.49
CA PHE A 129 15.83 -13.98 4.28
C PHE A 129 15.03 -12.73 4.65
N ALA A 130 13.78 -12.61 4.21
CA ALA A 130 12.88 -11.52 4.56
C ALA A 130 12.62 -11.45 6.07
N ALA A 131 12.39 -12.59 6.72
CA ALA A 131 12.15 -12.67 8.16
C ALA A 131 13.41 -12.27 8.97
N TRP A 132 14.58 -12.80 8.62
CA TRP A 132 15.84 -12.46 9.28
C TRP A 132 16.24 -11.01 9.05
N SER A 133 16.07 -10.48 7.83
CA SER A 133 16.34 -9.08 7.54
C SER A 133 15.38 -8.15 8.28
N SER A 134 14.09 -8.49 8.35
CA SER A 134 13.11 -7.73 9.13
C SER A 134 13.43 -7.72 10.62
N LEU A 135 13.81 -8.87 11.19
CA LEU A 135 14.20 -8.98 12.59
C LEU A 135 15.49 -8.19 12.87
N ALA A 136 16.50 -8.32 12.02
CA ALA A 136 17.75 -7.59 12.16
C ALA A 136 17.52 -6.07 12.08
N LEU A 137 16.72 -5.61 11.12
CA LEU A 137 16.39 -4.20 10.96
C LEU A 137 15.62 -3.65 12.17
N LEU A 138 14.66 -4.42 12.69
CA LEU A 138 13.94 -4.09 13.93
C LEU A 138 14.92 -3.97 15.10
N LEU A 139 15.79 -4.95 15.32
CA LEU A 139 16.77 -4.92 16.40
C LEU A 139 17.73 -3.73 16.26
N VAL A 140 18.19 -3.42 15.04
CA VAL A 140 19.10 -2.30 14.80
C VAL A 140 18.39 -0.96 15.05
N LEU A 141 17.23 -0.72 14.45
CA LEU A 141 16.55 0.58 14.52
C LEU A 141 15.83 0.83 15.84
N ILE A 142 15.25 -0.18 16.48
CA ILE A 142 14.46 -0.02 17.71
C ILE A 142 15.29 -0.28 18.96
N ILE A 143 16.30 -1.15 18.90
CA ILE A 143 17.13 -1.46 20.07
C ILE A 143 18.50 -0.82 19.92
N LEU A 144 19.31 -1.26 18.95
CA LEU A 144 20.74 -0.92 18.88
C LEU A 144 21.03 0.57 18.69
N ILE A 145 20.19 1.32 17.96
CA ILE A 145 20.40 2.75 17.75
C ILE A 145 19.90 3.59 18.95
N PRO A 146 18.62 3.51 19.36
CA PRO A 146 18.09 4.40 20.39
C PRO A 146 18.55 4.02 21.80
N LEU A 147 18.80 2.73 22.10
CA LEU A 147 19.15 2.29 23.45
C LEU A 147 20.52 2.83 23.90
N PRO A 148 21.61 2.72 23.11
CA PRO A 148 22.89 3.35 23.45
C PRO A 148 22.80 4.87 23.45
N LEU A 149 22.02 5.49 22.54
CA LEU A 149 21.86 6.94 22.49
C LEU A 149 21.14 7.47 23.76
N PHE A 150 20.16 6.71 24.26
CA PHE A 150 19.48 6.98 25.53
C PHE A 150 20.42 6.82 26.74
N PHE A 151 21.16 5.72 26.83
CA PHE A 151 22.06 5.46 27.96
C PHE A 151 23.31 6.35 27.95
N ALA A 152 23.83 6.70 26.78
CA ALA A 152 24.99 7.55 26.65
C ALA A 152 24.70 9.04 26.92
N GLN A 153 23.42 9.45 27.01
CA GLN A 153 22.98 10.84 27.23
C GLN A 153 23.79 11.84 26.38
N THR A 154 24.08 11.48 25.13
CA THR A 154 25.08 12.20 24.32
C THR A 154 24.54 13.56 23.91
N ILE A 155 25.17 14.62 24.42
CA ILE A 155 24.91 15.99 23.96
C ILE A 155 25.67 16.18 22.65
N TYR A 156 24.97 16.07 21.53
CA TYR A 156 25.55 16.30 20.22
C TYR A 156 25.95 17.77 20.06
N GLY A 157 27.18 18.00 19.59
CA GLY A 157 27.57 19.32 19.09
C GLY A 157 26.80 19.68 17.81
N VAL A 158 26.70 20.97 17.51
CA VAL A 158 25.94 21.51 16.36
C VAL A 158 26.33 20.83 15.05
N ALA A 159 27.62 20.58 14.82
CA ALA A 159 28.11 19.93 13.60
C ALA A 159 27.65 18.47 13.47
N GLY A 160 27.70 17.70 14.56
CA GLY A 160 27.29 16.28 14.57
C GLY A 160 25.79 16.13 14.38
N PHE A 161 24.99 16.96 15.07
CA PHE A 161 23.55 16.98 14.89
C PHE A 161 23.15 17.42 13.48
N SER A 162 23.79 18.45 12.93
CA SER A 162 23.52 18.92 11.56
C SER A 162 23.78 17.84 10.52
N ALA A 163 24.89 17.10 10.63
CA ALA A 163 25.19 15.99 9.73
C ALA A 163 24.12 14.90 9.78
N TRP A 164 23.69 14.52 10.99
CA TRP A 164 22.64 13.52 11.17
C TRP A 164 21.31 13.94 10.54
N VAL A 165 20.89 15.19 10.75
CA VAL A 165 19.66 15.76 10.17
C VAL A 165 19.74 15.77 8.64
N ILE A 166 20.88 16.17 8.06
CA ILE A 166 21.06 16.21 6.60
C ILE A 166 20.95 14.81 6.00
N ILE A 167 21.58 13.80 6.62
CA ILE A 167 21.47 12.40 6.18
C ILE A 167 20.01 11.94 6.23
N GLY A 168 19.30 12.25 7.31
CA GLY A 168 17.87 11.94 7.44
C GLY A 168 17.02 12.57 6.34
N ILE A 169 17.26 13.84 6.00
CA ILE A 169 16.55 14.53 4.91
C ILE A 169 16.84 13.87 3.56
N ILE A 170 18.11 13.58 3.24
CA ILE A 170 18.47 12.92 1.98
C ILE A 170 17.79 11.54 1.88
N TRP A 171 17.80 10.80 2.99
CA TRP A 171 17.13 9.50 3.08
C TRP A 171 15.62 9.61 2.79
N THR A 172 14.92 10.55 3.43
CA THR A 172 13.46 10.68 3.27
C THR A 172 13.07 11.09 1.85
N PHE A 173 13.80 12.02 1.24
CA PHE A 173 13.57 12.39 -0.16
C PHE A 173 13.86 11.22 -1.11
N THR A 174 15.00 10.53 -0.94
CA THR A 174 15.34 9.37 -1.77
C THR A 174 14.29 8.28 -1.65
N SER A 175 13.86 7.96 -0.43
CA SER A 175 12.77 7.00 -0.17
C SER A 175 11.47 7.41 -0.85
N THR A 176 11.09 8.68 -0.76
CA THR A 176 9.87 9.21 -1.40
C THR A 176 9.93 9.05 -2.92
N PHE A 177 11.06 9.38 -3.55
CA PHE A 177 11.22 9.21 -4.99
C PHE A 177 11.18 7.74 -5.40
N VAL A 178 11.84 6.85 -4.66
CA VAL A 178 11.81 5.41 -4.98
C VAL A 178 10.40 4.86 -4.81
N VAL A 179 9.73 5.10 -3.68
CA VAL A 179 8.39 4.55 -3.41
C VAL A 179 7.32 5.11 -4.35
N VAL A 180 7.44 6.36 -4.80
CA VAL A 180 6.46 6.97 -5.71
C VAL A 180 6.79 6.69 -7.17
N LEU A 181 8.04 6.90 -7.59
CA LEU A 181 8.41 6.82 -9.00
C LEU A 181 8.66 5.39 -9.47
N TYR A 182 9.17 4.51 -8.61
CA TYR A 182 9.48 3.13 -9.03
C TYR A 182 8.20 2.37 -9.44
N PRO A 183 7.11 2.33 -8.65
CA PRO A 183 5.88 1.67 -9.08
C PRO A 183 5.25 2.33 -10.31
N LEU A 184 5.34 3.67 -10.42
CA LEU A 184 4.84 4.40 -11.60
C LEU A 184 5.63 4.06 -12.87
N TRP A 185 6.94 3.87 -12.75
CA TRP A 185 7.80 3.51 -13.86
C TRP A 185 7.56 2.08 -14.34
N GLU A 186 7.42 1.15 -13.39
CA GLU A 186 7.14 -0.25 -13.67
C GLU A 186 5.76 -0.43 -14.31
N SER A 187 4.74 0.26 -13.78
CA SER A 187 3.37 0.20 -14.29
C SER A 187 3.12 1.05 -15.55
N ARG A 188 4.15 1.63 -16.18
CA ARG A 188 4.01 2.55 -17.33
C ARG A 188 3.20 1.97 -18.48
N GLU A 189 3.37 0.69 -18.79
CA GLU A 189 2.65 0.05 -19.90
C GLU A 189 1.16 -0.14 -19.56
N ALA A 190 0.86 -0.54 -18.33
CA ALA A 190 -0.51 -0.62 -17.82
C ALA A 190 -1.19 0.75 -17.77
N LEU A 191 -0.51 1.80 -17.28
CA LEU A 191 -1.03 3.17 -17.29
C LEU A 191 -1.28 3.68 -18.71
N GLN A 192 -0.42 3.35 -19.67
CA GLN A 192 -0.63 3.73 -21.07
C GLN A 192 -1.83 3.02 -21.68
N LEU A 193 -2.07 1.75 -21.34
CA LEU A 193 -3.24 0.99 -21.80
C LEU A 193 -4.54 1.57 -21.23
N ILE A 194 -4.59 1.82 -19.92
CA ILE A 194 -5.75 2.43 -19.25
C ILE A 194 -5.97 3.85 -19.78
N GLY A 195 -4.91 4.65 -19.89
CA GLY A 195 -4.99 6.02 -20.40
C GLY A 195 -5.51 6.07 -21.84
N ARG A 196 -5.04 5.17 -22.71
CA ARG A 196 -5.58 5.03 -24.07
C ARG A 196 -7.03 4.55 -24.08
N GLY A 197 -7.39 3.66 -23.17
CA GLY A 197 -8.77 3.22 -22.94
C GLY A 197 -9.69 4.38 -22.58
N ILE A 198 -9.32 5.16 -21.56
CA ILE A 198 -10.07 6.33 -21.08
C ILE A 198 -10.21 7.39 -22.18
N ILE A 199 -9.11 7.71 -22.89
CA ILE A 199 -9.17 8.67 -24.01
C ILE A 199 -10.11 8.18 -25.10
N LYS A 200 -10.05 6.89 -25.46
CA LYS A 200 -10.94 6.31 -26.45
C LYS A 200 -12.40 6.35 -26.00
N ASP A 201 -12.67 6.09 -24.72
CA ASP A 201 -14.02 6.07 -24.16
C ASP A 201 -14.65 7.47 -24.08
N ILE A 202 -13.85 8.48 -23.70
CA ILE A 202 -14.29 9.87 -23.62
C ILE A 202 -14.54 10.49 -25.01
N PHE A 203 -13.69 10.16 -26.00
CA PHE A 203 -13.76 10.81 -27.32
C PHE A 203 -14.51 10.01 -28.38
N ALA A 204 -14.72 8.70 -28.19
CA ALA A 204 -15.54 7.88 -29.06
C ALA A 204 -16.78 7.40 -28.29
N ASN A 205 -17.84 8.23 -28.29
CA ASN A 205 -19.16 7.81 -27.84
C ASN A 205 -19.57 6.52 -28.56
N GLY A 206 -19.55 5.40 -27.83
CA GLY A 206 -20.24 4.16 -28.21
C GLY A 206 -19.52 3.20 -29.16
N SER A 207 -18.31 2.73 -28.83
CA SER A 207 -17.83 1.47 -29.43
C SER A 207 -17.04 0.59 -28.47
N GLY A 208 -17.82 -0.26 -27.80
CA GLY A 208 -17.51 -1.53 -27.13
C GLY A 208 -16.10 -2.11 -27.21
N LYS A 209 -15.63 -2.51 -26.02
CA LYS A 209 -14.61 -3.51 -25.71
C LYS A 209 -13.30 -3.41 -26.51
N TYR A 210 -12.25 -2.97 -25.82
CA TYR A 210 -10.87 -3.12 -26.28
C TYR A 210 -10.50 -4.61 -26.33
N VAL A 211 -10.41 -5.18 -27.53
CA VAL A 211 -9.85 -6.52 -27.76
C VAL A 211 -8.38 -6.37 -28.12
N VAL A 212 -7.50 -7.00 -27.35
CA VAL A 212 -6.06 -7.07 -27.66
C VAL A 212 -5.90 -7.83 -28.98
N LYS A 213 -5.33 -7.18 -30.00
CA LYS A 213 -5.05 -7.84 -31.29
C LYS A 213 -3.88 -8.80 -31.09
N ALA A 214 -4.17 -10.11 -31.06
CA ALA A 214 -3.14 -11.14 -31.00
C ALA A 214 -2.14 -10.94 -32.14
N ARG A 215 -0.85 -10.91 -31.81
CA ARG A 215 0.25 -10.81 -32.76
C ARG A 215 0.26 -12.10 -33.58
N SER A 216 -0.21 -12.06 -34.82
CA SER A 216 0.03 -13.13 -35.78
C SER A 216 1.54 -13.25 -35.97
N LEU A 217 2.10 -14.33 -35.44
CA LEU A 217 3.41 -14.80 -35.82
C LEU A 217 3.28 -15.32 -37.26
N ALA A 218 3.97 -14.65 -38.17
CA ALA A 218 4.29 -15.14 -39.50
C ALA A 218 5.81 -15.30 -39.57
#